data_AF-A0A8J2KBA5-F1
#
_entry.id   AF-A0A8J2KBA5-F1
#
_cell.length_a   1.000
_cell.length_b   1.000
_cell.length_c   1.000
_cell.angle_alpha   90.00
_cell.angle_beta   90.00
_cell.angle_gamma   90.00
#
_symmetry.space_group_name_H-M   'P 1'
#
loop_
_entity.id
_entity.type
_entity.pdbx_description
1 polymer ?
#
loop_
_entity_poly.entity_id
_entity_poly.type
_entity_poly.pdbx_seq_one_letter_code
_entity_poly.pdbx_strand_id
1 'polypeptide(L)'
;HSKVLPAVAILEMIEEENSTQQNSSMSMPEHVQGDLKKLAEWLMYHNFDSYMNVYASIRSNILLRSIQGLKDYQKANSLTMASPSTGTVPSPGSPVLRSKFRHSGAGEPGKKSRFSYALEKRASKMFQKATAAVENYSMGYSRKMESKEDTVSDRESENFLILATAMLKLMQIESQLMLGVIPMAHRLKIFEIISRDSFELLFADGDSISARIKRSIGRHEYSAILTIFPIIRCLQTLQPNFDEIFNGSVNNKATKLTVLFKTFQSNGMKALENFIENIRNEQTSALPKDGTVHELTSNVLMFLENLTEYTDIVASILVQDTNYNQNQLVAQKHMDENTKRGLLGSYIRRVLQQLNLTLVTCSDFYYEHSIKAIFRLNNACYILKCLQGSILLDLLKTKEPDCQQNYIEMMEDQKKAYLISTWKKIEDKLFGADDIPVAVLQAGKLRDRDRQIIKDKFSAFNREMDEIGRLQQTYAVPDSELRTTLRRASQKYIGPKYREFYDKYANVQFTKNA
;
A
#
# COMPACT_ATOMS: atom_id res chain seq x y z
N HIS A 1 11.82 46.18 9.80
CA HIS A 1 12.17 45.16 10.82
C HIS A 1 11.57 43.78 10.52
N SER A 2 10.51 43.65 9.72
CA SER A 2 10.06 42.35 9.21
C SER A 2 11.12 41.72 8.29
N LYS A 3 11.57 40.51 8.61
CA LYS A 3 12.56 39.75 7.84
C LYS A 3 11.97 38.42 7.41
N VAL A 4 12.38 37.95 6.23
CA VAL A 4 12.06 36.61 5.73
C VAL A 4 12.80 35.59 6.59
N LEU A 5 12.12 34.55 7.05
CA LEU A 5 12.75 33.49 7.83
C LEU A 5 13.52 32.55 6.88
N PRO A 6 14.81 32.28 7.16
CA PRO A 6 15.57 31.30 6.39
C PRO A 6 14.99 29.89 6.52
N ALA A 7 15.08 29.09 5.45
CA ALA A 7 14.56 27.72 5.44
C ALA A 7 15.09 26.85 6.58
N VAL A 8 16.38 26.97 6.93
CA VAL A 8 17.00 26.22 8.04
C VAL A 8 16.35 26.54 9.38
N ALA A 9 16.11 27.82 9.67
CA ALA A 9 15.44 28.23 10.90
C ALA A 9 13.99 27.71 10.95
N ILE A 10 13.30 27.63 9.81
CA ILE A 10 11.95 27.04 9.74
C ILE A 10 11.98 25.55 10.07
N LEU A 11 12.98 24.82 9.57
CA LEU A 11 13.14 23.40 9.86
C LEU A 11 13.47 23.16 11.35
N GLU A 12 14.34 23.98 11.95
CA GLU A 12 14.64 23.91 13.39
C GLU A 12 13.37 24.11 14.24
N MET A 13 12.53 25.10 13.90
CA MET A 13 11.25 25.33 14.60
C MET A 13 10.27 24.16 14.51
N ILE A 14 10.33 23.37 13.44
CA ILE A 14 9.47 22.18 13.30
C ILE A 14 9.98 21.06 14.22
N GLU A 15 11.28 20.99 14.50
CA GLU A 15 11.88 19.95 15.35
C GLU A 15 11.73 20.23 16.85
N GLU A 16 11.73 21.50 17.26
CA GLU A 16 11.71 21.92 18.68
C GLU A 16 10.38 21.67 19.42
N GLU A 17 9.38 21.03 18.81
CA GLU A 17 8.08 20.69 19.44
C GLU A 17 8.17 19.85 20.72
N ASN A 18 9.35 19.29 21.06
CA ASN A 18 9.56 18.52 22.30
C ASN A 18 10.18 19.33 23.46
N SER A 19 10.48 20.62 23.28
CA SER A 19 11.02 21.48 24.33
C SER A 19 10.10 22.66 24.60
N THR A 20 9.60 22.75 25.84
CA THR A 20 8.74 23.79 26.40
C THR A 20 9.37 25.19 26.49
N GLN A 21 10.39 25.51 25.67
CA GLN A 21 10.98 26.84 25.64
C GLN A 21 10.31 27.69 24.57
N GLN A 22 9.60 28.73 25.02
CA GLN A 22 8.99 29.74 24.18
C GLN A 22 10.02 30.38 23.23
N ASN A 23 9.65 30.38 21.94
CA ASN A 23 10.29 31.05 20.80
C ASN A 23 10.52 32.56 21.00
N SER A 24 11.42 32.94 21.90
CA SER A 24 11.75 34.35 22.19
C SER A 24 12.79 34.95 21.25
N SER A 25 13.55 34.15 20.50
CA SER A 25 14.72 34.63 19.73
C SER A 25 14.43 35.05 18.28
N MET A 26 13.29 34.67 17.70
CA MET A 26 13.02 34.80 16.25
C MET A 26 11.96 35.85 15.88
N SER A 27 11.39 36.53 16.88
CA SER A 27 10.44 37.63 16.69
C SER A 27 11.15 38.98 16.51
N MET A 28 10.42 40.00 16.02
CA MET A 28 10.94 41.37 15.97
C MET A 28 11.47 41.79 17.36
N PRO A 29 12.54 42.60 17.45
CA PRO A 29 13.08 43.01 18.76
C PRO A 29 11.99 43.60 19.65
N GLU A 30 11.98 43.25 20.94
CA GLU A 30 10.89 43.62 21.86
C GLU A 30 10.63 45.13 21.90
N HIS A 31 11.68 45.95 21.82
CA HIS A 31 11.54 47.41 21.77
C HIS A 31 10.79 47.88 20.51
N VAL A 32 11.08 47.29 19.33
CA VAL A 32 10.38 47.59 18.07
C VAL A 32 8.91 47.16 18.16
N GLN A 33 8.64 46.02 18.79
CA GLN A 33 7.26 45.56 18.99
C GLN A 33 6.50 46.48 19.94
N GLY A 34 7.14 46.96 21.02
CA GLY A 34 6.57 47.92 21.95
C GLY A 34 6.25 49.25 21.28
N ASP A 35 7.14 49.78 20.46
CA ASP A 35 6.91 51.02 19.72
C ASP A 35 5.81 50.87 18.67
N LEU A 36 5.76 49.72 17.97
CA LEU A 36 4.71 49.43 17.01
C LEU A 36 3.32 49.38 17.65
N LYS A 37 3.22 48.82 18.87
CA LYS A 37 1.97 48.82 19.65
C LYS A 37 1.52 50.24 20.00
N LYS A 38 2.44 51.08 20.52
CA LYS A 38 2.14 52.49 20.84
C LYS A 38 1.70 53.29 19.61
N LEU A 39 2.37 53.09 18.47
CA LEU A 39 2.01 53.74 17.21
C LEU A 39 0.63 53.28 16.72
N ALA A 40 0.34 51.98 16.80
CA ALA A 40 -0.96 51.45 16.43
C ALA A 40 -2.08 52.00 17.32
N GLU A 41 -1.87 52.06 18.63
CA GLU A 41 -2.81 52.67 19.58
C GLU A 41 -3.07 54.14 19.25
N TRP A 42 -2.01 54.92 18.97
CA TRP A 42 -2.14 56.32 18.57
C TRP A 42 -2.90 56.49 17.26
N LEU A 43 -2.60 55.68 16.23
CA LEU A 43 -3.28 55.72 14.94
C LEU A 43 -4.77 55.36 15.07
N MET A 44 -5.10 54.37 15.90
CA MET A 44 -6.47 53.99 16.18
C MET A 44 -7.24 55.09 16.92
N TYR A 45 -6.59 55.78 17.88
CA TYR A 45 -7.20 56.92 18.57
C TYR A 45 -7.58 58.05 17.60
N HIS A 46 -6.81 58.23 16.54
CA HIS A 46 -7.08 59.23 15.48
C HIS A 46 -7.90 58.69 14.30
N ASN A 47 -8.51 57.51 14.43
CA ASN A 47 -9.31 56.85 13.38
C ASN A 47 -8.55 56.60 12.05
N PHE A 48 -7.22 56.51 12.09
CA PHE A 48 -6.43 56.06 10.95
C PHE A 48 -6.33 54.54 10.94
N ASP A 49 -7.31 53.85 10.36
CA ASP A 49 -7.38 52.38 10.30
C ASP A 49 -6.55 51.76 9.15
N SER A 50 -6.20 52.57 8.15
CA SER A 50 -5.48 52.17 6.93
C SER A 50 -4.12 51.50 7.18
N TYR A 51 -3.45 51.75 8.31
CA TYR A 51 -2.18 51.10 8.66
C TYR A 51 -2.33 49.58 8.77
N MET A 52 -3.52 49.07 9.12
CA MET A 52 -3.76 47.63 9.22
C MET A 52 -3.58 46.95 7.86
N ASN A 53 -3.95 47.61 6.75
CA ASN A 53 -3.72 47.11 5.40
C ASN A 53 -2.23 47.15 5.02
N VAL A 54 -1.51 48.18 5.44
CA VAL A 54 -0.06 48.29 5.24
C VAL A 54 0.66 47.18 6.01
N TYR A 55 0.28 46.97 7.28
CA TYR A 55 0.78 45.88 8.11
C TYR A 55 0.51 44.52 7.44
N ALA A 56 -0.74 44.29 7.01
CA ALA A 56 -1.15 43.05 6.36
C ALA A 56 -0.34 42.77 5.09
N SER A 57 -0.15 43.78 4.24
CA SER A 57 0.62 43.67 3.00
C SER A 57 2.08 43.27 3.25
N ILE A 58 2.74 43.95 4.20
CA ILE A 58 4.14 43.66 4.55
C ILE A 58 4.26 42.26 5.15
N ARG A 59 3.41 41.90 6.11
CA ARG A 59 3.46 40.58 6.75
C ARG A 59 3.10 39.45 5.79
N SER A 60 2.09 39.64 4.92
CA SER A 60 1.73 38.69 3.86
C SER A 60 2.94 38.38 2.96
N ASN A 61 3.64 39.42 2.51
CA ASN A 61 4.81 39.27 1.64
C ASN A 61 5.93 38.49 2.33
N ILE A 62 6.16 38.74 3.62
CA ILE A 62 7.20 38.07 4.40
C ILE A 62 6.86 36.61 4.64
N LEU A 63 5.61 36.31 5.00
CA LEU A 63 5.14 34.93 5.17
C LEU A 63 5.29 34.15 3.86
N LEU A 64 4.82 34.73 2.75
CA LEU A 64 4.89 34.11 1.42
C LEU A 64 6.33 33.85 1.00
N ARG A 65 7.23 34.83 1.16
CA ARG A 65 8.65 34.67 0.84
C ARG A 65 9.34 33.63 1.72
N SER A 66 8.93 33.47 2.97
CA SER A 66 9.50 32.47 3.88
C SER A 66 9.09 31.06 3.47
N ILE A 67 7.81 30.84 3.14
CA ILE A 67 7.31 29.56 2.62
C ILE A 67 7.91 29.24 1.24
N GLN A 68 7.99 30.22 0.34
CA GLN A 68 8.60 30.04 -0.98
C GLN A 68 10.09 29.71 -0.86
N GLY A 69 10.81 30.39 0.03
CA GLY A 69 12.23 30.11 0.31
C GLY A 69 12.46 28.69 0.84
N LEU A 70 11.56 28.17 1.68
CA LEU A 70 11.60 26.77 2.13
C LEU A 70 11.39 25.80 0.96
N LYS A 71 10.39 26.06 0.11
CA LYS A 71 10.10 25.23 -1.06
C LYS A 71 11.28 25.22 -2.05
N ASP A 72 11.91 26.36 -2.28
CA ASP A 72 13.07 26.47 -3.16
C ASP A 72 14.29 25.76 -2.55
N TYR A 73 14.48 25.85 -1.23
CA TYR A 73 15.51 25.11 -0.52
C TYR A 73 15.32 23.58 -0.63
N GLN A 74 14.09 23.09 -0.48
CA GLN A 74 13.75 21.67 -0.68
C GLN A 74 14.07 21.21 -2.11
N LYS A 75 13.73 22.04 -3.12
CA LYS A 75 14.06 21.76 -4.53
C LYS A 75 15.57 21.78 -4.81
N ALA A 76 16.29 22.76 -4.28
CA ALA A 76 17.75 22.88 -4.47
C ALA A 76 18.49 21.68 -3.86
N ASN A 77 18.08 21.24 -2.67
CA ASN A 77 18.63 20.04 -2.04
C ASN A 77 18.25 18.75 -2.80
N SER A 78 17.24 18.77 -3.66
CA SER A 78 16.91 17.66 -4.54
C SER A 78 17.88 17.54 -5.71
N LEU A 79 18.39 18.67 -6.20
CA LEU A 79 19.32 18.71 -7.33
C LEU A 79 20.76 18.37 -6.95
N THR A 80 21.16 18.59 -5.69
CA THR A 80 22.54 18.31 -5.21
C THR A 80 22.81 16.83 -4.90
N MET A 81 21.77 15.99 -4.79
CA MET A 81 21.89 14.55 -4.58
C MET A 81 21.82 13.74 -5.88
N ALA A 82 21.46 14.36 -7.01
CA ALA A 82 21.58 13.73 -8.32
C ALA A 82 23.07 13.75 -8.76
N SER A 83 23.90 12.89 -8.18
CA SER A 83 25.25 12.66 -8.71
C SER A 83 25.18 11.84 -10.01
N PRO A 84 26.07 12.13 -10.99
CA PRO A 84 26.02 11.53 -12.32
C PRO A 84 26.57 10.10 -12.29
N SER A 85 25.69 9.10 -12.44
CA SER A 85 26.10 7.76 -12.82
C SER A 85 26.25 7.68 -14.33
N THR A 86 27.38 8.14 -14.84
CA THR A 86 28.11 7.56 -15.99
C THR A 86 29.30 8.46 -16.32
N GLY A 87 30.50 7.91 -16.24
CA GLY A 87 31.72 8.62 -16.57
C GLY A 87 31.78 8.96 -18.05
N THR A 88 31.73 10.24 -18.37
CA THR A 88 32.39 10.81 -19.56
C THR A 88 32.85 12.23 -19.22
N VAL A 89 34.10 12.52 -19.57
CA VAL A 89 34.80 13.80 -19.36
C VAL A 89 34.11 14.90 -20.18
N PRO A 90 33.80 16.10 -19.63
CA PRO A 90 33.35 17.21 -20.45
C PRO A 90 34.52 18.11 -20.85
N SER A 91 34.65 18.36 -22.16
CA SER A 91 35.46 19.44 -22.75
C SER A 91 34.60 20.72 -22.88
N PRO A 92 35.17 21.94 -22.85
CA PRO A 92 34.43 23.16 -22.52
C PRO A 92 33.87 23.89 -23.74
N GLY A 93 32.62 24.36 -23.65
CA GLY A 93 32.00 25.22 -24.65
C GLY A 93 30.74 25.93 -24.15
N SER A 94 30.94 27.18 -23.69
CA SER A 94 29.95 28.28 -23.67
C SER A 94 28.90 28.37 -22.55
N PRO A 95 28.45 29.60 -22.20
CA PRO A 95 28.41 30.04 -20.81
C PRO A 95 26.98 30.12 -20.22
N VAL A 96 26.84 29.71 -18.97
CA VAL A 96 25.65 30.03 -18.16
C VAL A 96 26.02 31.09 -17.13
N LEU A 97 25.18 32.13 -17.09
CA LEU A 97 25.27 33.33 -16.28
C LEU A 97 25.53 33.01 -14.79
N ARG A 98 26.75 33.32 -14.36
CA ARG A 98 27.18 33.30 -12.96
C ARG A 98 26.63 34.52 -12.26
N SER A 99 25.55 34.36 -11.48
CA SER A 99 25.17 35.35 -10.48
C SER A 99 26.29 35.46 -9.45
N LYS A 100 26.91 36.64 -9.38
CA LYS A 100 28.03 36.97 -8.52
C LYS A 100 27.52 37.23 -7.10
N PHE A 101 27.91 36.38 -6.15
CA PHE A 101 28.18 36.79 -4.78
C PHE A 101 29.58 36.30 -4.38
N ARG A 102 30.51 37.25 -4.25
CA ARG A 102 31.83 37.19 -3.58
C ARG A 102 31.86 38.46 -2.73
N HIS A 103 32.39 38.55 -1.52
CA HIS A 103 32.99 37.71 -0.47
C HIS A 103 32.66 38.49 0.84
N SER A 104 32.75 37.95 2.06
CA SER A 104 34.01 37.70 2.78
C SER A 104 33.73 37.19 4.20
N GLY A 105 34.55 36.23 4.64
CA GLY A 105 34.56 35.70 6.01
C GLY A 105 35.05 34.26 6.00
N ALA A 106 36.36 34.07 6.12
CA ALA A 106 37.01 32.77 6.20
C ALA A 106 36.58 32.03 7.49
N GLY A 107 36.16 30.77 7.34
CA GLY A 107 35.88 29.83 8.41
C GLY A 107 35.95 28.40 7.86
N GLU A 108 36.70 27.56 8.56
CA GLU A 108 37.06 26.16 8.29
C GLU A 108 35.92 25.21 7.86
N PRO A 109 36.24 24.04 7.25
CA PRO A 109 35.24 23.07 6.78
C PRO A 109 34.57 22.35 7.97
N GLY A 110 33.55 22.98 8.55
CA GLY A 110 32.79 22.47 9.68
C GLY A 110 31.69 21.49 9.27
N LYS A 111 31.91 20.21 9.56
CA LYS A 111 30.92 19.19 9.97
C LYS A 111 29.59 19.18 9.21
N LYS A 112 29.55 18.35 8.16
CA LYS A 112 28.33 17.78 7.56
C LYS A 112 27.38 17.35 8.69
N SER A 113 26.20 17.96 8.73
CA SER A 113 25.28 17.77 9.82
C SER A 113 24.67 16.36 9.75
N ARG A 114 24.97 15.53 10.76
CA ARG A 114 24.29 14.25 11.06
C ARG A 114 22.75 14.38 11.14
N PHE A 115 22.26 15.61 11.13
CA PHE A 115 20.87 16.10 11.13
C PHE A 115 20.05 15.70 9.90
N SER A 116 20.58 15.84 8.67
CA SER A 116 19.83 15.39 7.48
C SER A 116 19.59 13.89 7.57
N TYR A 117 20.60 13.14 8.01
CA TYR A 117 20.55 11.69 8.15
C TYR A 117 19.64 11.21 9.29
N ALA A 118 19.38 11.99 10.34
CA ALA A 118 18.54 11.55 11.47
C ALA A 118 17.05 11.78 11.26
N LEU A 119 16.67 12.90 10.64
CA LEU A 119 15.31 13.21 10.19
C LEU A 119 14.91 12.30 9.02
N GLU A 120 15.83 12.14 8.06
CA GLU A 120 15.76 11.13 7.00
C GLU A 120 15.64 9.75 7.65
N LYS A 121 16.46 9.31 8.60
CA LYS A 121 16.32 7.96 9.21
C LYS A 121 15.01 7.70 9.99
N ARG A 122 14.22 8.70 10.37
CA ARG A 122 12.89 8.51 11.03
C ARG A 122 11.75 8.51 10.01
N ALA A 123 11.76 9.45 9.06
CA ALA A 123 10.88 9.43 7.89
C ALA A 123 11.20 8.20 7.03
N SER A 124 12.45 8.02 6.61
CA SER A 124 13.04 6.85 5.95
C SER A 124 13.01 5.54 6.74
N LYS A 125 12.78 5.46 8.07
CA LYS A 125 12.52 4.15 8.72
C LYS A 125 11.09 3.68 8.53
N MET A 126 10.14 4.60 8.59
CA MET A 126 8.74 4.34 8.23
C MET A 126 8.61 4.19 6.71
N PHE A 127 9.42 4.94 5.95
CA PHE A 127 9.44 4.94 4.50
C PHE A 127 10.18 3.72 3.93
N GLN A 128 11.43 3.39 4.30
CA GLN A 128 12.18 2.22 3.78
C GLN A 128 11.48 0.87 4.00
N LYS A 129 10.65 0.73 5.04
CA LYS A 129 9.79 -0.45 5.20
C LYS A 129 8.66 -0.48 4.16
N ALA A 130 8.04 0.66 3.88
CA ALA A 130 7.06 0.82 2.81
C ALA A 130 7.67 0.76 1.40
N THR A 131 8.88 1.30 1.17
CA THR A 131 9.58 1.32 -0.13
C THR A 131 10.24 0.00 -0.49
N ALA A 132 10.79 -0.74 0.48
CA ALA A 132 11.26 -2.11 0.24
C ALA A 132 10.11 -3.03 -0.20
N ALA A 133 8.87 -2.71 0.20
CA ALA A 133 7.67 -3.36 -0.30
C ALA A 133 7.25 -2.87 -1.71
N VAL A 134 7.60 -1.64 -2.11
CA VAL A 134 7.32 -1.08 -3.45
C VAL A 134 8.36 -1.51 -4.50
N GLU A 135 9.63 -1.70 -4.15
CA GLU A 135 10.65 -2.22 -5.10
C GLU A 135 10.32 -3.64 -5.57
N ASN A 136 9.66 -4.44 -4.74
CA ASN A 136 9.13 -5.76 -5.11
C ASN A 136 7.92 -5.69 -6.07
N TYR A 137 7.23 -4.55 -6.14
CA TYR A 137 6.08 -4.33 -7.03
C TYR A 137 6.50 -4.01 -8.48
N SER A 138 7.77 -3.71 -8.74
CA SER A 138 8.26 -3.30 -10.07
C SER A 138 8.86 -4.45 -10.91
N MET A 139 8.81 -5.70 -10.42
CA MET A 139 9.42 -6.85 -11.12
C MET A 139 8.47 -7.68 -12.00
N GLY A 140 7.19 -7.32 -12.12
CA GLY A 140 6.21 -8.04 -12.95
C GLY A 140 5.66 -7.27 -14.15
N TYR A 141 5.70 -5.93 -14.15
CA TYR A 141 5.21 -5.13 -15.28
C TYR A 141 6.31 -4.91 -16.31
N SER A 142 6.07 -5.37 -17.53
CA SER A 142 6.89 -5.10 -18.72
C SER A 142 7.33 -3.63 -18.72
N ARG A 143 8.65 -3.41 -18.59
CA ARG A 143 9.32 -2.11 -18.51
C ARG A 143 9.16 -1.36 -19.85
N LYS A 144 7.98 -0.83 -20.14
CA LYS A 144 7.85 0.30 -21.07
C LYS A 144 8.45 1.50 -20.34
N MET A 145 9.43 2.16 -20.99
CA MET A 145 9.96 3.45 -20.54
C MET A 145 8.80 4.46 -20.46
N GLU A 146 8.17 4.59 -19.30
CA GLU A 146 7.24 5.67 -19.01
C GLU A 146 7.98 6.84 -18.34
N SER A 147 7.53 8.05 -18.66
CA SER A 147 8.08 9.30 -18.15
C SER A 147 7.98 9.35 -16.62
N LYS A 148 9.15 9.32 -15.94
CA LYS A 148 9.32 9.49 -14.48
C LYS A 148 8.70 10.77 -13.88
N GLU A 149 8.10 11.63 -14.70
CA GLU A 149 7.53 12.93 -14.31
C GLU A 149 6.12 12.82 -13.71
N ASP A 150 5.40 11.71 -13.97
CA ASP A 150 3.98 11.59 -13.62
C ASP A 150 3.70 10.79 -12.33
N THR A 151 4.70 10.10 -11.79
CA THR A 151 4.62 9.42 -10.48
C THR A 151 5.00 10.39 -9.37
N VAL A 152 4.19 10.48 -8.30
CA VAL A 152 4.57 11.27 -7.13
C VAL A 152 5.77 10.60 -6.47
N SER A 153 6.88 11.35 -6.36
CA SER A 153 8.03 10.86 -5.62
C SER A 153 7.78 10.98 -4.12
N ASP A 154 8.25 9.99 -3.38
CA ASP A 154 8.30 9.93 -1.93
C ASP A 154 8.79 11.24 -1.31
N ARG A 155 9.84 11.80 -1.91
CA ARG A 155 10.42 13.08 -1.51
C ARG A 155 9.47 14.26 -1.73
N GLU A 156 8.66 14.26 -2.78
CA GLU A 156 7.67 15.30 -3.00
C GLU A 156 6.56 15.24 -1.94
N SER A 157 6.14 14.02 -1.57
CA SER A 157 5.19 13.84 -0.47
C SER A 157 5.77 14.38 0.84
N GLU A 158 7.02 14.02 1.18
CA GLU A 158 7.72 14.50 2.37
C GLU A 158 7.88 16.03 2.38
N ASN A 159 8.25 16.60 1.23
CA ASN A 159 8.37 18.05 1.08
C ASN A 159 7.03 18.75 1.36
N PHE A 160 5.92 18.19 0.89
CA PHE A 160 4.58 18.70 1.18
C PHE A 160 4.21 18.60 2.66
N LEU A 161 4.57 17.50 3.34
CA LEU A 161 4.34 17.37 4.80
C LEU A 161 5.06 18.50 5.55
N ILE A 162 6.34 18.71 5.25
CA ILE A 162 7.15 19.77 5.85
C ILE A 162 6.55 21.14 5.55
N LEU A 163 6.10 21.37 4.30
CA LEU A 163 5.49 22.63 3.89
C LEU A 163 4.20 22.92 4.67
N ALA A 164 3.34 21.91 4.85
CA ALA A 164 2.10 22.03 5.61
C ALA A 164 2.36 22.32 7.10
N THR A 165 3.32 21.64 7.71
CA THR A 165 3.71 21.89 9.11
C THR A 165 4.37 23.26 9.28
N ALA A 166 5.26 23.65 8.36
CA ALA A 166 5.87 24.98 8.33
C ALA A 166 4.82 26.09 8.26
N MET A 167 3.80 25.91 7.40
CA MET A 167 2.70 26.86 7.27
C MET A 167 1.98 27.08 8.61
N LEU A 168 1.66 26.00 9.34
CA LEU A 168 1.03 26.12 10.65
C LEU A 168 1.92 26.92 11.63
N LYS A 169 3.22 26.60 11.71
CA LYS A 169 4.15 27.27 12.63
C LYS A 169 4.31 28.75 12.32
N LEU A 170 4.51 29.10 11.06
CA LEU A 170 4.63 30.51 10.67
C LEU A 170 3.34 31.28 10.91
N MET A 171 2.18 30.65 10.72
CA MET A 171 0.89 31.25 11.03
C MET A 171 0.69 31.51 12.53
N GLN A 172 1.14 30.59 13.39
CA GLN A 172 1.14 30.81 14.84
C GLN A 172 1.99 32.03 15.21
N ILE A 173 3.15 32.20 14.57
CA ILE A 173 4.02 33.39 14.76
C ILE A 173 3.31 34.67 14.29
N GLU A 174 2.69 34.66 13.11
CA GLU A 174 1.95 35.83 12.61
C GLU A 174 0.79 36.22 13.55
N SER A 175 0.06 35.23 14.08
CA SER A 175 -1.01 35.46 15.05
C SER A 175 -0.50 36.14 16.33
N GLN A 176 0.65 35.70 16.85
CA GLN A 176 1.29 36.32 18.01
C GLN A 176 1.78 37.75 17.73
N LEU A 177 2.36 38.00 16.56
CA LEU A 177 2.87 39.33 16.18
C LEU A 177 1.76 40.38 16.06
N MET A 178 0.54 39.96 15.73
CA MET A 178 -0.62 40.85 15.65
C MET A 178 -1.11 41.33 17.03
N LEU A 179 -0.75 40.65 18.11
CA LEU A 179 -1.21 41.00 19.46
C LEU A 179 -0.70 42.38 19.88
N GLY A 180 -1.64 43.27 20.20
CA GLY A 180 -1.37 44.66 20.58
C GLY A 180 -1.11 45.61 19.40
N VAL A 181 -0.85 45.10 18.20
CA VAL A 181 -0.70 45.93 16.99
C VAL A 181 -2.02 46.05 16.23
N ILE A 182 -2.78 44.96 16.17
CA ILE A 182 -4.08 44.93 15.48
C ILE A 182 -5.19 44.81 16.54
N PRO A 183 -6.21 45.71 16.52
CA PRO A 183 -7.35 45.64 17.43
C PRO A 183 -8.10 44.31 17.29
N MET A 184 -8.61 43.79 18.42
CA MET A 184 -9.25 42.47 18.49
C MET A 184 -10.36 42.29 17.44
N ALA A 185 -11.18 43.32 17.20
CA ALA A 185 -12.26 43.29 16.23
C ALA A 185 -11.81 43.06 14.77
N HIS A 186 -10.56 43.40 14.42
CA HIS A 186 -10.04 43.30 13.06
C HIS A 186 -9.02 42.17 12.87
N ARG A 187 -8.59 41.49 13.96
CA ARG A 187 -7.52 40.48 13.88
C ARG A 187 -7.80 39.37 12.89
N LEU A 188 -8.98 38.75 12.94
CA LEU A 188 -9.32 37.65 12.03
C LEU A 188 -9.26 38.09 10.56
N LYS A 189 -9.89 39.22 10.23
CA LYS A 189 -9.88 39.78 8.86
C LYS A 189 -8.47 40.09 8.36
N ILE A 190 -7.62 40.70 9.19
CA ILE A 190 -6.25 41.03 8.83
C ILE A 190 -5.38 39.77 8.68
N PHE A 191 -5.55 38.81 9.58
CA PHE A 191 -4.83 37.53 9.55
C PHE A 191 -5.18 36.71 8.29
N GLU A 192 -6.43 36.76 7.85
CA GLU A 192 -6.85 36.15 6.58
C GLU A 192 -6.17 36.79 5.37
N ILE A 193 -5.93 38.11 5.38
CA ILE A 193 -5.19 38.79 4.32
C ILE A 193 -3.72 38.35 4.33
N ILE A 194 -3.10 38.30 5.52
CA ILE A 194 -1.70 37.88 5.70
C ILE A 194 -1.47 36.45 5.18
N SER A 195 -2.38 35.54 5.51
CA SER A 195 -2.21 34.12 5.19
C SER A 195 -2.62 33.72 3.77
N ARG A 196 -3.37 34.57 3.04
CA ARG A 196 -4.02 34.23 1.75
C ARG A 196 -3.06 33.64 0.73
N ASP A 197 -2.04 34.39 0.36
CA ASP A 197 -1.19 34.04 -0.79
C ASP A 197 -0.30 32.81 -0.45
N SER A 198 0.07 32.66 0.82
CA SER A 198 0.82 31.50 1.32
C SER A 198 -0.01 30.22 1.35
N PHE A 199 -1.32 30.33 1.66
CA PHE A 199 -2.24 29.20 1.55
C PHE A 199 -2.46 28.77 0.11
N GLU A 200 -2.59 29.72 -0.82
CA GLU A 200 -2.75 29.40 -2.24
C GLU A 200 -1.55 28.60 -2.77
N LEU A 201 -0.34 28.94 -2.33
CA LEU A 201 0.86 28.16 -2.63
C LEU A 201 0.81 26.73 -2.08
N LEU A 202 0.38 26.56 -0.82
CA LEU A 202 0.23 25.23 -0.20
C LEU A 202 -0.84 24.39 -0.92
N PHE A 203 -2.00 24.99 -1.22
CA PHE A 203 -3.09 24.28 -1.90
C PHE A 203 -2.73 23.90 -3.34
N ALA A 204 -2.03 24.77 -4.07
CA ALA A 204 -1.55 24.44 -5.41
C ALA A 204 -0.62 23.22 -5.41
N ASP A 205 0.26 23.08 -4.41
CA ASP A 205 1.11 21.90 -4.27
C ASP A 205 0.31 20.65 -3.89
N GLY A 206 -0.64 20.78 -2.96
CA GLY A 206 -1.53 19.68 -2.57
C GLY A 206 -2.38 19.16 -3.74
N ASP A 207 -2.96 20.07 -4.52
CA ASP A 207 -3.76 19.74 -5.70
C ASP A 207 -2.91 19.08 -6.80
N SER A 208 -1.67 19.55 -7.00
CA SER A 208 -0.73 18.94 -7.94
C SER A 208 -0.37 17.49 -7.56
N ILE A 209 -0.10 17.23 -6.28
CA ILE A 209 0.14 15.88 -5.76
C ILE A 209 -1.11 15.02 -5.93
N SER A 210 -2.27 15.52 -5.51
CA SER A 210 -3.56 14.84 -5.63
C SER A 210 -3.88 14.44 -7.08
N ALA A 211 -3.67 15.34 -8.04
CA ALA A 211 -3.89 15.08 -9.46
C ALA A 211 -2.96 13.98 -10.01
N ARG A 212 -1.68 13.98 -9.62
CA ARG A 212 -0.72 12.94 -10.02
C ARG A 212 -1.05 11.56 -9.44
N ILE A 213 -1.45 11.52 -8.17
CA ILE A 213 -1.88 10.26 -7.55
C ILE A 213 -3.13 9.72 -8.24
N LYS A 214 -4.11 10.58 -8.54
CA LYS A 214 -5.30 10.21 -9.30
C LYS A 214 -4.96 9.62 -10.68
N ARG A 215 -3.95 10.18 -11.37
CA ARG A 215 -3.45 9.64 -12.65
C ARG A 215 -2.76 8.29 -12.48
N SER A 216 -1.95 8.11 -11.44
CA SER A 216 -1.28 6.83 -11.13
C SER A 216 -2.28 5.71 -10.82
N ILE A 217 -3.32 6.02 -10.03
CA ILE A 217 -4.45 5.10 -9.78
C ILE A 217 -5.16 4.73 -11.09
N GLY A 218 -5.36 5.68 -12.00
CA GLY A 218 -5.95 5.43 -13.32
C GLY A 218 -5.08 4.54 -14.23
N ARG A 219 -3.77 4.47 -13.98
CA ARG A 219 -2.81 3.58 -14.65
C ARG A 219 -2.65 2.22 -13.96
N HIS A 220 -3.46 1.92 -12.95
CA HIS A 220 -3.39 0.69 -12.13
C HIS A 220 -2.11 0.59 -11.26
N GLU A 221 -1.44 1.72 -11.01
CA GLU A 221 -0.29 1.81 -10.10
C GLU A 221 -0.76 2.00 -8.65
N TYR A 222 -1.39 0.98 -8.08
CA TYR A 222 -2.05 1.11 -6.77
C TYR A 222 -1.08 1.31 -5.59
N SER A 223 0.21 1.03 -5.76
CA SER A 223 1.25 1.37 -4.76
C SER A 223 1.29 2.87 -4.45
N ALA A 224 0.87 3.72 -5.39
CA ALA A 224 0.74 5.16 -5.18
C ALA A 224 -0.20 5.53 -4.02
N ILE A 225 -1.14 4.65 -3.63
CA ILE A 225 -2.01 4.90 -2.49
C ILE A 225 -1.22 5.03 -1.18
N LEU A 226 -0.11 4.31 -1.04
CA LEU A 226 0.71 4.33 0.18
C LEU A 226 1.30 5.73 0.42
N THR A 227 1.55 6.50 -0.64
CA THR A 227 2.02 7.89 -0.55
C THR A 227 0.96 8.85 -0.01
N ILE A 228 -0.34 8.51 -0.15
CA ILE A 228 -1.44 9.33 0.35
C ILE A 228 -1.55 9.25 1.88
N PHE A 229 -1.27 8.09 2.49
CA PHE A 229 -1.56 7.88 3.91
C PHE A 229 -0.77 8.82 4.84
N PRO A 230 0.54 9.05 4.66
CA PRO A 230 1.27 10.05 5.44
C PRO A 230 0.71 11.46 5.29
N ILE A 231 0.24 11.83 4.08
CA ILE A 231 -0.37 13.14 3.81
C ILE A 231 -1.68 13.28 4.59
N ILE A 232 -2.58 12.29 4.52
CA ILE A 232 -3.83 12.28 5.28
C ILE A 232 -3.55 12.38 6.78
N ARG A 233 -2.58 11.60 7.30
CA ARG A 233 -2.19 11.64 8.71
C ARG A 233 -1.71 13.04 9.15
N CYS A 234 -0.85 13.66 8.34
CA CYS A 234 -0.35 15.00 8.61
C CYS A 234 -1.49 16.03 8.63
N LEU A 235 -2.31 16.07 7.58
CA LEU A 235 -3.44 17.00 7.50
C LEU A 235 -4.43 16.80 8.66
N GLN A 236 -4.73 15.55 9.03
CA GLN A 236 -5.58 15.22 10.18
C GLN A 236 -4.99 15.72 11.50
N THR A 237 -3.67 15.63 11.67
CA THR A 237 -2.96 16.09 12.88
C THR A 237 -2.92 17.61 12.96
N LEU A 238 -2.76 18.30 11.83
CA LEU A 238 -2.69 19.76 11.79
C LEU A 238 -4.07 20.42 11.89
N GLN A 239 -5.14 19.76 11.47
CA GLN A 239 -6.49 20.32 11.37
C GLN A 239 -6.97 21.05 12.65
N PRO A 240 -6.87 20.48 13.87
CA PRO A 240 -7.35 21.15 15.08
C PRO A 240 -6.63 22.47 15.37
N ASN A 241 -5.32 22.53 15.10
CA ASN A 241 -4.54 23.75 15.31
C ASN A 241 -4.92 24.83 14.29
N PHE A 242 -5.23 24.45 13.05
CA PHE A 242 -5.76 25.39 12.07
C PHE A 242 -7.16 25.88 12.44
N ASP A 243 -8.03 24.99 12.93
CA ASP A 243 -9.37 25.34 13.40
C ASP A 243 -9.31 26.33 14.58
N GLU A 244 -8.35 26.16 15.50
CA GLU A 244 -8.11 27.08 16.61
C GLU A 244 -7.68 28.47 16.14
N ILE A 245 -6.71 28.55 15.21
CA ILE A 245 -6.21 29.81 14.66
C ILE A 245 -7.31 30.59 13.94
N PHE A 246 -8.24 29.89 13.28
CA PHE A 246 -9.34 30.48 12.53
C PHE A 246 -10.67 30.51 13.29
N ASN A 247 -10.68 30.25 14.59
CA ASN A 247 -11.91 30.21 15.37
C ASN A 247 -12.66 31.57 15.28
N GLY A 248 -13.92 31.52 14.84
CA GLY A 248 -14.74 32.72 14.61
C GLY A 248 -14.52 33.44 13.28
N SER A 249 -13.64 32.94 12.40
CA SER A 249 -13.52 33.43 11.02
C SER A 249 -14.79 33.11 10.22
N VAL A 250 -15.32 34.12 9.52
CA VAL A 250 -16.45 33.96 8.59
C VAL A 250 -16.00 33.32 7.27
N ASN A 251 -14.69 33.33 6.98
CA ASN A 251 -14.13 32.86 5.73
C ASN A 251 -13.72 31.38 5.81
N ASN A 252 -14.23 30.61 4.84
CA ASN A 252 -14.09 29.16 4.65
C ASN A 252 -12.64 28.65 4.38
N LYS A 253 -11.59 29.25 4.95
CA LYS A 253 -10.19 28.83 4.70
C LYS A 253 -9.78 27.59 5.51
N ALA A 254 -10.22 27.46 6.77
CA ALA A 254 -10.16 26.19 7.49
C ALA A 254 -10.96 25.09 6.74
N THR A 255 -12.04 25.49 6.06
CA THR A 255 -12.78 24.63 5.13
C THR A 255 -11.95 24.25 3.91
N LYS A 256 -11.06 25.10 3.37
CA LYS A 256 -10.18 24.72 2.25
C LYS A 256 -9.19 23.61 2.63
N LEU A 257 -8.61 23.65 3.83
CA LEU A 257 -7.77 22.56 4.33
C LEU A 257 -8.59 21.27 4.51
N THR A 258 -9.79 21.42 5.06
CA THR A 258 -10.76 20.32 5.16
C THR A 258 -11.10 19.74 3.78
N VAL A 259 -11.30 20.59 2.76
CA VAL A 259 -11.56 20.18 1.37
C VAL A 259 -10.37 19.43 0.81
N LEU A 260 -9.14 19.92 0.98
CA LEU A 260 -7.94 19.22 0.53
C LEU A 260 -7.81 17.85 1.20
N PHE A 261 -8.01 17.80 2.52
CA PHE A 261 -8.04 16.55 3.29
C PHE A 261 -9.09 15.57 2.76
N LYS A 262 -10.32 16.04 2.51
CA LYS A 262 -11.41 15.24 1.94
C LYS A 262 -11.10 14.77 0.52
N THR A 263 -10.40 15.57 -0.28
CA THR A 263 -9.93 15.17 -1.62
C THR A 263 -8.94 14.01 -1.53
N PHE A 264 -7.95 14.07 -0.63
CA PHE A 264 -7.02 12.95 -0.41
C PHE A 264 -7.76 11.70 0.10
N GLN A 265 -8.70 11.84 1.02
CA GLN A 265 -9.53 10.72 1.50
C GLN A 265 -10.36 10.10 0.37
N SER A 266 -10.98 10.91 -0.49
CA SER A 266 -11.75 10.43 -1.64
C SER A 266 -10.87 9.70 -2.66
N ASN A 267 -9.67 10.20 -2.94
CA ASN A 267 -8.71 9.52 -3.81
C ASN A 267 -8.22 8.21 -3.19
N GLY A 268 -7.98 8.17 -1.88
CA GLY A 268 -7.65 6.94 -1.16
C GLY A 268 -8.76 5.90 -1.27
N MET A 269 -10.03 6.29 -1.05
CA MET A 269 -11.18 5.39 -1.18
C MET A 269 -11.29 4.83 -2.61
N LYS A 270 -11.16 5.68 -3.62
CA LYS A 270 -11.18 5.25 -5.04
C LYS A 270 -10.04 4.28 -5.36
N ALA A 271 -8.85 4.52 -4.82
CA ALA A 271 -7.72 3.61 -5.00
C ALA A 271 -8.00 2.24 -4.37
N LEU A 272 -8.56 2.20 -3.16
CA LEU A 272 -8.91 0.97 -2.45
C LEU A 272 -9.97 0.15 -3.20
N GLU A 273 -11.03 0.78 -3.75
CA GLU A 273 -12.04 0.06 -4.54
C GLU A 273 -11.51 -0.34 -5.92
N ASN A 274 -10.79 0.55 -6.61
CA ASN A 274 -10.20 0.21 -7.91
C ASN A 274 -9.20 -0.94 -7.80
N PHE A 275 -8.52 -1.10 -6.66
CA PHE A 275 -7.67 -2.26 -6.42
C PHE A 275 -8.48 -3.57 -6.40
N ILE A 276 -9.67 -3.59 -5.78
CA ILE A 276 -10.58 -4.74 -5.81
C ILE A 276 -11.03 -5.03 -7.24
N GLU A 277 -11.41 -3.99 -8.00
CA GLU A 277 -11.79 -4.14 -9.41
C GLU A 277 -10.62 -4.64 -10.28
N ASN A 278 -9.38 -4.24 -9.98
CA ASN A 278 -8.21 -4.76 -10.67
C ASN A 278 -8.03 -6.26 -10.42
N ILE A 279 -8.18 -6.72 -9.17
CA ILE A 279 -8.16 -8.16 -8.84
C ILE A 279 -9.26 -8.90 -9.62
N ARG A 280 -10.44 -8.31 -9.78
CA ARG A 280 -11.54 -8.89 -10.57
C ARG A 280 -11.20 -9.01 -12.05
N ASN A 281 -10.51 -8.03 -12.61
CA ASN A 281 -10.21 -7.93 -14.05
C ASN A 281 -8.89 -8.58 -14.47
N GLU A 282 -8.16 -9.20 -13.53
CA GLU A 282 -6.92 -9.91 -13.84
C GLU A 282 -7.15 -10.96 -14.95
N GLN A 283 -6.45 -10.78 -16.08
CA GLN A 283 -6.62 -11.63 -17.25
C GLN A 283 -5.89 -12.97 -17.11
N THR A 284 -6.41 -13.97 -17.82
CA THR A 284 -6.01 -15.38 -17.73
C THR A 284 -4.70 -15.72 -18.44
N SER A 285 -4.05 -14.76 -19.11
CA SER A 285 -2.89 -15.00 -19.96
C SER A 285 -1.58 -15.30 -19.22
N ALA A 286 -1.53 -15.13 -17.90
CA ALA A 286 -0.36 -15.37 -17.05
C ALA A 286 -0.49 -16.59 -16.10
N LEU A 287 -1.45 -17.50 -16.34
CA LEU A 287 -1.64 -18.68 -15.51
C LEU A 287 -0.40 -19.61 -15.52
N PRO A 288 0.14 -19.98 -14.34
CA PRO A 288 1.28 -20.87 -14.27
C PRO A 288 0.97 -22.27 -14.79
N LYS A 289 1.69 -22.73 -15.83
CA LYS A 289 1.43 -24.04 -16.44
C LYS A 289 1.64 -25.24 -15.50
N ASP A 290 2.35 -25.03 -14.40
CA ASP A 290 2.67 -26.03 -13.38
C ASP A 290 1.70 -26.02 -12.18
N GLY A 291 0.73 -25.09 -12.16
CA GLY A 291 -0.22 -24.94 -11.07
C GLY A 291 0.40 -24.37 -9.78
N THR A 292 1.56 -23.70 -9.85
CA THR A 292 2.14 -23.02 -8.68
C THR A 292 1.28 -21.83 -8.18
N VAL A 293 1.72 -21.16 -7.12
CA VAL A 293 1.06 -19.96 -6.59
C VAL A 293 1.05 -18.86 -7.64
N HIS A 294 -0.09 -18.19 -7.82
CA HIS A 294 -0.25 -17.11 -8.77
C HIS A 294 0.39 -15.82 -8.23
N GLU A 295 1.03 -15.03 -9.09
CA GLU A 295 1.68 -13.76 -8.70
C GLU A 295 0.68 -12.77 -8.07
N LEU A 296 -0.54 -12.69 -8.63
CA LEU A 296 -1.65 -11.95 -8.04
C LEU A 296 -1.84 -12.25 -6.54
N THR A 297 -1.73 -13.53 -6.13
CA THR A 297 -1.93 -13.93 -4.74
C THR A 297 -0.87 -13.33 -3.83
N SER A 298 0.41 -13.39 -4.20
CA SER A 298 1.48 -12.75 -3.43
C SER A 298 1.34 -11.23 -3.42
N ASN A 299 1.01 -10.61 -4.56
CA ASN A 299 0.88 -9.16 -4.67
C ASN A 299 -0.27 -8.63 -3.79
N VAL A 300 -1.43 -9.29 -3.81
CA VAL A 300 -2.56 -8.93 -2.96
C VAL A 300 -2.22 -9.05 -1.48
N LEU A 301 -1.56 -10.13 -1.06
CA LEU A 301 -1.20 -10.32 0.34
C LEU A 301 -0.17 -9.29 0.82
N MET A 302 0.85 -8.99 0.01
CA MET A 302 1.81 -7.92 0.32
C MET A 302 1.13 -6.55 0.44
N PHE A 303 0.19 -6.24 -0.45
CA PHE A 303 -0.60 -5.01 -0.35
C PHE A 303 -1.37 -4.93 0.97
N LEU A 304 -2.10 -6.00 1.31
CA LEU A 304 -2.86 -6.06 2.56
C LEU A 304 -1.96 -5.92 3.78
N GLU A 305 -0.78 -6.54 3.79
CA GLU A 305 0.21 -6.38 4.87
C GLU A 305 0.64 -4.93 5.03
N ASN A 306 0.94 -4.22 3.93
CA ASN A 306 1.32 -2.81 3.97
C ASN A 306 0.20 -1.92 4.54
N LEU A 307 -1.07 -2.24 4.31
CA LEU A 307 -2.19 -1.49 4.87
C LEU A 307 -2.26 -1.56 6.41
N THR A 308 -1.72 -2.62 7.01
CA THR A 308 -1.80 -2.81 8.47
C THR A 308 -1.05 -1.73 9.24
N GLU A 309 0.03 -1.17 8.67
CA GLU A 309 0.80 -0.05 9.26
C GLU A 309 0.02 1.27 9.30
N TYR A 310 -1.07 1.36 8.54
CA TYR A 310 -1.91 2.55 8.39
C TYR A 310 -3.36 2.30 8.80
N THR A 311 -3.59 1.37 9.74
CA THR A 311 -4.93 0.97 10.18
C THR A 311 -5.80 2.17 10.57
N ASP A 312 -5.23 3.15 11.29
CA ASP A 312 -5.90 4.39 11.69
C ASP A 312 -6.37 5.23 10.49
N ILE A 313 -5.48 5.40 9.51
CA ILE A 313 -5.73 6.23 8.33
C ILE A 313 -6.71 5.55 7.39
N VAL A 314 -6.50 4.25 7.10
CA VAL A 314 -7.40 3.47 6.25
C VAL A 314 -8.80 3.43 6.85
N ALA A 315 -8.93 3.25 8.16
CA ALA A 315 -10.23 3.31 8.82
C ALA A 315 -10.90 4.69 8.68
N SER A 316 -10.14 5.79 8.76
CA SER A 316 -10.65 7.15 8.54
C SER A 316 -11.17 7.40 7.11
N ILE A 317 -10.66 6.65 6.13
CA ILE A 317 -11.10 6.67 4.74
C ILE A 317 -12.36 5.81 4.60
N LEU A 318 -12.29 4.55 5.02
CA LEU A 318 -13.38 3.56 4.87
C LEU A 318 -14.66 3.96 5.58
N VAL A 319 -14.58 4.63 6.72
CA VAL A 319 -15.77 5.05 7.50
C VAL A 319 -16.70 6.01 6.73
N GLN A 320 -16.22 6.63 5.65
CA GLN A 320 -17.00 7.52 4.80
C GLN A 320 -17.87 6.79 3.78
N ASP A 321 -17.56 5.52 3.52
CA ASP A 321 -18.22 4.71 2.51
C ASP A 321 -19.26 3.79 3.17
N THR A 322 -20.47 3.80 2.60
CA THR A 322 -21.62 3.05 3.13
C THR A 322 -21.42 1.54 3.08
N ASN A 323 -20.54 1.03 2.21
CA ASN A 323 -20.23 -0.40 2.15
C ASN A 323 -19.49 -0.89 3.40
N TYR A 324 -18.80 0.00 4.10
CA TYR A 324 -18.02 -0.32 5.30
C TYR A 324 -18.70 0.17 6.58
N ASN A 325 -19.40 1.30 6.50
CA ASN A 325 -20.10 1.93 7.62
C ASN A 325 -21.62 1.96 7.36
N GLN A 326 -22.23 0.76 7.28
CA GLN A 326 -23.61 0.53 6.82
C GLN A 326 -24.69 1.40 7.50
N ASN A 327 -24.46 1.86 8.74
CA ASN A 327 -25.46 2.65 9.49
C ASN A 327 -24.99 4.06 9.90
N GLN A 328 -23.82 4.53 9.44
CA GLN A 328 -23.19 5.80 9.89
C GLN A 328 -23.13 5.99 11.42
N LEU A 329 -23.25 4.90 12.20
CA LEU A 329 -23.34 4.96 13.67
C LEU A 329 -22.07 5.49 14.31
N VAL A 330 -20.93 5.39 13.61
CA VAL A 330 -19.63 5.81 14.10
C VAL A 330 -19.17 7.05 13.35
N ALA A 331 -19.09 8.17 14.08
CA ALA A 331 -18.47 9.39 13.59
C ALA A 331 -16.93 9.25 13.59
N GLN A 332 -16.26 9.86 12.60
CA GLN A 332 -14.79 9.87 12.47
C GLN A 332 -14.06 10.24 13.77
N LYS A 333 -14.63 11.12 14.61
CA LYS A 333 -14.02 11.61 15.86
C LYS A 333 -14.10 10.63 17.03
N HIS A 334 -14.89 9.55 16.95
CA HIS A 334 -15.17 8.64 18.07
C HIS A 334 -14.83 7.18 17.79
N MET A 335 -13.90 6.91 16.86
CA MET A 335 -13.49 5.56 16.53
C MET A 335 -12.48 5.02 17.54
N ASP A 336 -12.88 4.02 18.32
CA ASP A 336 -11.95 3.22 19.12
C ASP A 336 -11.09 2.31 18.23
N GLU A 337 -10.04 1.74 18.82
CA GLU A 337 -9.12 0.86 18.08
C GLU A 337 -9.82 -0.38 17.51
N ASN A 338 -10.81 -0.93 18.22
CA ASN A 338 -11.56 -2.09 17.74
C ASN A 338 -12.39 -1.76 16.51
N THR A 339 -13.02 -0.58 16.46
CA THR A 339 -13.77 -0.15 15.27
C THR A 339 -12.84 0.08 14.09
N LYS A 340 -11.67 0.71 14.30
CA LYS A 340 -10.66 0.90 13.24
C LYS A 340 -10.20 -0.44 12.65
N ARG A 341 -9.83 -1.39 13.52
CA ARG A 341 -9.45 -2.75 13.14
C ARG A 341 -10.59 -3.48 12.42
N GLY A 342 -11.83 -3.30 12.88
CA GLY A 342 -13.02 -3.89 12.26
C GLY A 342 -13.30 -3.35 10.85
N LEU A 343 -13.10 -2.06 10.60
CA LEU A 343 -13.23 -1.47 9.26
C LEU A 343 -12.16 -2.01 8.31
N LEU A 344 -10.90 -2.03 8.74
CA LEU A 344 -9.83 -2.64 7.96
C LEU A 344 -10.08 -4.13 7.72
N GLY A 345 -10.56 -4.86 8.73
CA GLY A 345 -10.97 -6.26 8.60
C GLY A 345 -12.07 -6.48 7.56
N SER A 346 -13.02 -5.55 7.46
CA SER A 346 -14.06 -5.57 6.41
C SER A 346 -13.46 -5.40 5.01
N TYR A 347 -12.50 -4.47 4.87
CA TYR A 347 -11.76 -4.29 3.61
C TYR A 347 -10.95 -5.53 3.22
N ILE A 348 -10.15 -6.06 4.15
CA ILE A 348 -9.37 -7.29 3.96
C ILE A 348 -10.27 -8.44 3.52
N ARG A 349 -11.43 -8.62 4.17
CA ARG A 349 -12.41 -9.64 3.81
C ARG A 349 -12.88 -9.50 2.37
N ARG A 350 -13.29 -8.30 1.94
CA ARG A 350 -13.72 -8.04 0.55
C ARG A 350 -12.62 -8.34 -0.47
N VAL A 351 -11.39 -7.91 -0.19
CA VAL A 351 -10.22 -8.16 -1.06
C VAL A 351 -9.95 -9.66 -1.19
N LEU A 352 -9.92 -10.41 -0.08
CA LEU A 352 -9.67 -11.84 -0.09
C LEU A 352 -10.80 -12.63 -0.76
N GLN A 353 -12.06 -12.23 -0.56
CA GLN A 353 -13.20 -12.83 -1.27
C GLN A 353 -13.07 -12.63 -2.79
N GLN A 354 -12.72 -11.41 -3.23
CA GLN A 354 -12.52 -11.14 -4.64
C GLN A 354 -11.31 -11.90 -5.20
N LEU A 355 -10.20 -12.00 -4.45
CA LEU A 355 -9.04 -12.80 -4.85
C LEU A 355 -9.41 -14.28 -5.01
N ASN A 356 -10.10 -14.88 -4.03
CA ASN A 356 -10.52 -16.28 -4.11
C ASN A 356 -11.44 -16.52 -5.33
N LEU A 357 -12.38 -15.62 -5.58
CA LEU A 357 -13.26 -15.70 -6.75
C LEU A 357 -12.46 -15.62 -8.06
N THR A 358 -11.55 -14.65 -8.18
CA THR A 358 -10.68 -14.51 -9.35
C THR A 358 -9.85 -15.78 -9.56
N LEU A 359 -9.22 -16.34 -8.53
CA LEU A 359 -8.44 -17.57 -8.63
C LEU A 359 -9.29 -18.76 -9.09
N VAL A 360 -10.53 -18.86 -8.62
CA VAL A 360 -11.49 -19.87 -9.08
C VAL A 360 -11.78 -19.69 -10.57
N THR A 361 -12.08 -18.48 -11.02
CA THR A 361 -12.33 -18.17 -12.44
C THR A 361 -11.10 -18.43 -13.32
N CYS A 362 -9.92 -17.99 -12.91
CA CYS A 362 -8.67 -18.23 -13.65
C CYS A 362 -8.37 -19.73 -13.75
N SER A 363 -8.60 -20.49 -12.67
CA SER A 363 -8.34 -21.93 -12.70
C SER A 363 -9.26 -22.73 -13.63
N ASP A 364 -10.37 -22.16 -14.11
CA ASP A 364 -11.25 -22.82 -15.09
C ASP A 364 -10.61 -22.95 -16.48
N PHE A 365 -9.50 -22.24 -16.73
CA PHE A 365 -8.74 -22.33 -17.97
C PHE A 365 -7.76 -23.51 -18.01
N TYR A 366 -7.55 -24.22 -16.89
CA TYR A 366 -6.82 -25.48 -16.93
C TYR A 366 -7.68 -26.57 -17.55
N TYR A 367 -7.14 -27.26 -18.56
CA TYR A 367 -7.80 -28.39 -19.21
C TYR A 367 -7.96 -29.58 -18.26
N GLU A 368 -6.87 -29.97 -17.58
CA GLU A 368 -6.88 -31.10 -16.64
C GLU A 368 -7.44 -30.69 -15.27
N HIS A 369 -8.41 -31.45 -14.76
CA HIS A 369 -9.00 -31.19 -13.45
C HIS A 369 -8.01 -31.36 -12.28
N SER A 370 -6.99 -32.21 -12.45
CA SER A 370 -5.99 -32.46 -11.40
C SER A 370 -5.08 -31.26 -11.17
N ILE A 371 -4.58 -30.60 -12.23
CA ILE A 371 -3.77 -29.38 -12.08
C ILE A 371 -4.61 -28.20 -11.59
N LYS A 372 -5.86 -28.09 -12.02
CA LYS A 372 -6.82 -27.10 -11.50
C LYS A 372 -6.96 -27.19 -9.99
N ALA A 373 -7.10 -28.41 -9.46
CA ALA A 373 -7.19 -28.66 -8.04
C ALA A 373 -5.87 -28.32 -7.30
N ILE A 374 -4.71 -28.68 -7.87
CA ILE A 374 -3.40 -28.33 -7.32
C ILE A 374 -3.20 -26.81 -7.26
N PHE A 375 -3.54 -26.09 -8.33
CA PHE A 375 -3.46 -24.64 -8.37
C PHE A 375 -4.28 -23.97 -7.27
N ARG A 376 -5.55 -24.35 -7.13
CA ARG A 376 -6.42 -23.82 -6.06
C ARG A 376 -5.87 -24.17 -4.68
N LEU A 377 -5.38 -25.39 -4.50
CA LEU A 377 -4.81 -25.87 -3.23
C LEU A 377 -3.54 -25.10 -2.84
N ASN A 378 -2.62 -24.87 -3.78
CA ASN A 378 -1.40 -24.11 -3.56
C ASN A 378 -1.70 -22.68 -3.13
N ASN A 379 -2.59 -21.99 -3.85
CA ASN A 379 -2.96 -20.61 -3.53
C ASN A 379 -3.70 -20.51 -2.19
N ALA A 380 -4.64 -21.43 -1.91
CA ALA A 380 -5.32 -21.49 -0.62
C ALA A 380 -4.34 -21.70 0.56
N CYS A 381 -3.38 -22.60 0.39
CA CYS A 381 -2.34 -22.87 1.39
C CYS A 381 -1.45 -21.64 1.61
N TYR A 382 -1.02 -20.99 0.52
CA TYR A 382 -0.20 -19.79 0.60
C TYR A 382 -0.93 -18.66 1.32
N ILE A 383 -2.19 -18.38 0.95
CA ILE A 383 -3.03 -17.39 1.63
C ILE A 383 -3.14 -17.70 3.12
N LEU A 384 -3.49 -18.95 3.48
CA LEU A 384 -3.63 -19.35 4.88
C LEU A 384 -2.33 -19.13 5.67
N LYS A 385 -1.17 -19.51 5.12
CA LYS A 385 0.12 -19.33 5.79
C LYS A 385 0.49 -17.86 5.96
N CYS A 386 0.25 -17.03 4.95
CA CYS A 386 0.46 -15.58 5.06
C CYS A 386 -0.47 -14.96 6.12
N LEU A 387 -1.74 -15.35 6.15
CA LEU A 387 -2.67 -14.90 7.19
C LEU A 387 -2.17 -15.30 8.58
N GLN A 388 -1.76 -16.56 8.78
CA GLN A 388 -1.25 -17.05 10.07
C GLN A 388 0.07 -16.39 10.50
N GLY A 389 0.88 -15.93 9.55
CA GLY A 389 2.14 -15.23 9.80
C GLY A 389 2.00 -13.74 10.09
N SER A 390 0.79 -13.18 10.01
CA SER A 390 0.54 -11.74 10.03
C SER A 390 -0.65 -11.36 10.91
N ILE A 391 -0.72 -10.09 11.31
CA ILE A 391 -1.88 -9.51 12.00
C ILE A 391 -3.15 -9.53 11.13
N LEU A 392 -3.01 -9.80 9.83
CA LEU A 392 -4.13 -9.98 8.90
C LEU A 392 -5.14 -11.01 9.39
N LEU A 393 -4.71 -12.11 10.01
CA LEU A 393 -5.64 -13.10 10.55
C LEU A 393 -6.52 -12.53 11.67
N ASP A 394 -5.92 -11.79 12.61
CA ASP A 394 -6.65 -11.16 13.70
C ASP A 394 -7.63 -10.10 13.20
N LEU A 395 -7.22 -9.32 12.19
CA LEU A 395 -8.08 -8.33 11.54
C LEU A 395 -9.25 -8.99 10.81
N LEU A 396 -9.00 -10.08 10.07
CA LEU A 396 -10.04 -10.82 9.36
C LEU A 396 -11.04 -11.46 10.33
N LYS A 397 -10.56 -12.03 11.45
CA LYS A 397 -11.41 -12.62 12.51
C LYS A 397 -12.40 -11.64 13.12
N THR A 398 -12.15 -10.33 13.05
CA THR A 398 -13.14 -9.31 13.49
C THR A 398 -14.44 -9.33 12.68
N LYS A 399 -14.41 -9.84 11.45
CA LYS A 399 -15.56 -9.91 10.53
C LYS A 399 -15.92 -11.33 10.10
N GLU A 400 -14.97 -12.25 10.19
CA GLU A 400 -15.14 -13.66 9.82
C GLU A 400 -14.36 -14.55 10.81
N PRO A 401 -14.94 -14.86 11.99
CA PRO A 401 -14.25 -15.61 13.04
C PRO A 401 -13.73 -16.98 12.58
N ASP A 402 -14.48 -17.65 11.71
CA ASP A 402 -14.19 -19.00 11.20
C ASP A 402 -13.30 -19.01 9.95
N CYS A 403 -12.76 -17.85 9.53
CA CYS A 403 -11.98 -17.72 8.29
C CYS A 403 -10.86 -18.76 8.15
N GLN A 404 -10.15 -19.07 9.24
CA GLN A 404 -9.07 -20.05 9.23
C GLN A 404 -9.59 -21.45 8.92
N GLN A 405 -10.71 -21.83 9.53
CA GLN A 405 -11.35 -23.12 9.31
C GLN A 405 -11.89 -23.22 7.88
N ASN A 406 -12.48 -22.14 7.35
CA ASN A 406 -12.96 -22.06 5.97
C ASN A 406 -11.83 -22.34 4.95
N TYR A 407 -10.62 -21.77 5.16
CA TYR A 407 -9.48 -22.06 4.30
C TYR A 407 -8.99 -23.52 4.43
N ILE A 408 -8.99 -24.09 5.64
CA ILE A 408 -8.63 -25.50 5.85
C ILE A 408 -9.60 -26.43 5.12
N GLU A 409 -10.91 -26.17 5.21
CA GLU A 409 -11.94 -26.94 4.51
C GLU A 409 -11.80 -26.80 2.99
N MET A 410 -11.60 -25.58 2.49
CA MET A 410 -11.32 -25.34 1.08
C MET A 410 -10.10 -26.13 0.60
N MET A 411 -9.02 -26.18 1.38
CA MET A 411 -7.84 -26.97 1.07
C MET A 411 -8.14 -28.48 1.03
N GLU A 412 -8.88 -29.01 2.00
CA GLU A 412 -9.24 -30.43 2.01
C GLU A 412 -10.16 -30.80 0.83
N ASP A 413 -11.06 -29.91 0.41
CA ASP A 413 -11.90 -30.13 -0.77
C ASP A 413 -11.09 -30.13 -2.06
N GLN A 414 -10.13 -29.21 -2.22
CA GLN A 414 -9.24 -29.24 -3.39
C GLN A 414 -8.32 -30.46 -3.39
N LYS A 415 -7.84 -30.89 -2.21
CA LYS A 415 -7.08 -32.14 -2.07
C LYS A 415 -7.90 -33.36 -2.48
N LYS A 416 -9.16 -33.48 -2.04
CA LYS A 416 -10.07 -34.54 -2.50
C LYS A 416 -10.30 -34.47 -4.01
N ALA A 417 -10.53 -33.28 -4.56
CA ALA A 417 -10.73 -33.08 -5.99
C ALA A 417 -9.49 -33.52 -6.80
N TYR A 418 -8.29 -33.20 -6.35
CA TYR A 418 -7.04 -33.67 -6.96
C TYR A 418 -6.92 -35.20 -6.93
N LEU A 419 -7.18 -35.82 -5.78
CA LEU A 419 -7.09 -37.28 -5.65
C LEU A 419 -8.09 -37.98 -6.56
N ILE A 420 -9.35 -37.53 -6.59
CA ILE A 420 -10.40 -38.13 -7.42
C ILE A 420 -10.07 -37.92 -8.90
N SER A 421 -9.77 -36.69 -9.32
CA SER A 421 -9.47 -36.38 -10.74
C SER A 421 -8.23 -37.09 -11.27
N THR A 422 -7.26 -37.38 -10.41
CA THR A 422 -6.05 -38.15 -10.76
C THR A 422 -6.34 -39.64 -10.81
N TRP A 423 -6.81 -40.21 -9.69
CA TRP A 423 -6.73 -41.65 -9.47
C TRP A 423 -7.99 -42.41 -9.90
N LYS A 424 -9.12 -41.71 -10.13
CA LYS A 424 -10.36 -42.35 -10.58
C LYS A 424 -10.21 -43.01 -11.95
N LYS A 425 -9.44 -42.40 -12.86
CA LYS A 425 -9.14 -43.01 -14.18
C LYS A 425 -8.52 -44.40 -14.02
N ILE A 426 -7.60 -44.57 -13.06
CA ILE A 426 -6.99 -45.86 -12.75
C ILE A 426 -8.00 -46.81 -12.12
N GLU A 427 -8.78 -46.34 -11.16
CA GLU A 427 -9.82 -47.16 -10.50
C GLU A 427 -10.77 -47.77 -11.52
N ASP A 428 -11.22 -46.98 -12.50
CA ASP A 428 -12.09 -47.44 -13.59
C ASP A 428 -11.41 -48.48 -14.52
N LYS A 429 -10.06 -48.52 -14.57
CA LYS A 429 -9.31 -49.57 -15.32
C LYS A 429 -9.10 -50.84 -14.50
N LEU A 430 -8.94 -50.70 -13.19
CA LEU A 430 -8.73 -51.84 -12.29
C LEU A 430 -10.04 -52.61 -12.07
N PHE A 431 -11.13 -51.88 -11.85
CA PHE A 431 -12.43 -52.43 -11.48
C PHE A 431 -13.46 -52.02 -12.52
N GLY A 432 -14.07 -53.01 -13.19
CA GLY A 432 -14.98 -52.79 -14.32
C GLY A 432 -16.02 -53.90 -14.45
N ALA A 433 -17.03 -53.71 -15.30
CA ALA A 433 -18.09 -54.71 -15.50
C ALA A 433 -17.60 -56.03 -16.13
N ASP A 434 -16.41 -56.02 -16.71
CA ASP A 434 -15.72 -57.16 -17.30
C ASP A 434 -14.92 -57.98 -16.26
N ASP A 435 -15.07 -57.68 -14.97
CA ASP A 435 -14.31 -58.34 -13.92
C ASP A 435 -14.61 -59.85 -13.86
N ILE A 436 -13.54 -60.64 -13.79
CA ILE A 436 -13.65 -62.09 -13.73
C ILE A 436 -14.06 -62.50 -12.31
N PRO A 437 -15.16 -63.27 -12.14
CA PRO A 437 -15.58 -63.75 -10.82
C PRO A 437 -14.52 -64.61 -10.15
N VAL A 438 -14.38 -64.49 -8.83
CA VAL A 438 -13.38 -65.22 -8.03
C VAL A 438 -13.51 -66.74 -8.20
N ALA A 439 -14.74 -67.26 -8.34
CA ALA A 439 -14.98 -68.68 -8.58
C ALA A 439 -14.31 -69.19 -9.87
N VAL A 440 -14.25 -68.37 -10.92
CA VAL A 440 -13.60 -68.71 -12.20
C VAL A 440 -12.07 -68.70 -12.05
N LEU A 441 -11.53 -67.78 -11.25
CA LEU A 441 -10.10 -67.70 -10.95
C LEU A 441 -9.62 -68.93 -10.14
N GLN A 442 -10.41 -69.37 -9.17
CA GLN A 442 -10.10 -70.52 -8.30
C GLN A 442 -10.22 -71.88 -9.01
N ALA A 443 -11.04 -71.98 -10.07
CA ALA A 443 -11.18 -73.20 -10.86
C ALA A 443 -9.91 -73.55 -11.69
N GLY A 444 -8.93 -72.64 -11.79
CA GLY A 444 -7.61 -72.85 -12.40
C GLY A 444 -7.58 -72.97 -13.92
N LYS A 445 -8.72 -73.20 -14.59
CA LYS A 445 -8.85 -73.23 -16.06
C LYS A 445 -9.44 -71.93 -16.60
N LEU A 446 -8.59 -70.93 -16.81
CA LEU A 446 -8.98 -69.72 -17.54
C LEU A 446 -9.18 -69.98 -19.03
N ARG A 447 -10.18 -69.34 -19.64
CA ARG A 447 -10.33 -69.27 -21.10
C ARG A 447 -9.38 -68.21 -21.66
N ASP A 448 -9.06 -68.27 -22.95
CA ASP A 448 -8.18 -67.28 -23.59
C ASP A 448 -8.72 -65.85 -23.48
N ARG A 449 -10.04 -65.69 -23.55
CA ARG A 449 -10.70 -64.41 -23.31
C ARG A 449 -10.42 -63.87 -21.90
N ASP A 450 -10.53 -64.70 -20.87
CA ASP A 450 -10.32 -64.29 -19.48
C ASP A 450 -8.84 -63.93 -19.25
N ARG A 451 -7.91 -64.70 -19.85
CA ARG A 451 -6.47 -64.36 -19.84
C ARG A 451 -6.19 -63.03 -20.51
N GLN A 452 -6.84 -62.75 -21.64
CA GLN A 452 -6.67 -61.50 -22.37
C GLN A 452 -7.19 -60.30 -21.55
N ILE A 453 -8.35 -60.42 -20.91
CA ILE A 453 -8.89 -59.38 -20.01
C ILE A 453 -7.89 -59.03 -18.92
N ILE A 454 -7.28 -60.03 -18.25
CA ILE A 454 -6.29 -59.77 -17.20
C ILE A 454 -5.08 -59.01 -17.75
N LYS A 455 -4.54 -59.42 -18.91
CA LYS A 455 -3.42 -58.72 -19.58
C LYS A 455 -3.78 -57.28 -19.93
N ASP A 456 -4.97 -57.07 -20.48
CA ASP A 456 -5.44 -55.75 -20.88
C ASP A 456 -5.59 -54.82 -19.66
N LYS A 457 -6.06 -55.34 -18.51
CA LYS A 457 -6.13 -54.58 -17.26
C LYS A 457 -4.76 -54.17 -16.74
N PHE A 458 -3.78 -55.08 -16.67
CA PHE A 458 -2.41 -54.75 -16.28
C PHE A 458 -1.77 -53.74 -17.25
N SER A 459 -1.96 -53.93 -18.56
CA SER A 459 -1.44 -53.00 -19.57
C SER A 459 -2.08 -51.61 -19.46
N ALA A 460 -3.40 -51.55 -19.21
CA ALA A 460 -4.12 -50.30 -19.03
C ALA A 460 -3.68 -49.57 -17.76
N PHE A 461 -3.50 -50.29 -16.65
CA PHE A 461 -2.96 -49.75 -15.41
C PHE A 461 -1.58 -49.14 -15.61
N ASN A 462 -0.64 -49.88 -16.22
CA ASN A 462 0.73 -49.40 -16.44
C ASN A 462 0.73 -48.13 -17.31
N ARG A 463 -0.04 -48.13 -18.41
CA ARG A 463 -0.15 -46.96 -19.29
C ARG A 463 -0.70 -45.73 -18.57
N GLU A 464 -1.76 -45.90 -17.78
CA GLU A 464 -2.37 -44.79 -17.04
C GLU A 464 -1.46 -44.28 -15.92
N MET A 465 -0.75 -45.17 -15.22
CA MET A 465 0.28 -44.80 -14.24
C MET A 465 1.42 -44.00 -14.87
N ASP A 466 1.91 -44.41 -16.03
CA ASP A 466 2.96 -43.70 -16.77
C ASP A 466 2.48 -42.31 -17.22
N GLU A 467 1.23 -42.22 -17.70
CA GLU A 467 0.62 -40.95 -18.11
C GLU A 467 0.47 -39.99 -16.92
N ILE A 468 -0.06 -40.47 -15.79
CA ILE A 468 -0.16 -39.69 -14.55
C ILE A 468 1.23 -39.27 -14.08
N GLY A 469 2.23 -40.16 -14.11
CA GLY A 469 3.61 -39.85 -13.77
C GLY A 469 4.18 -38.74 -14.64
N ARG A 470 3.98 -38.80 -15.95
CA ARG A 470 4.42 -37.78 -16.91
C ARG A 470 3.75 -36.43 -16.67
N LEU A 471 2.43 -36.42 -16.41
CA LEU A 471 1.68 -35.18 -16.13
C LEU A 471 2.10 -34.57 -14.79
N GLN A 472 2.14 -35.35 -13.72
CA GLN A 472 2.41 -34.82 -12.38
C GLN A 472 3.86 -34.37 -12.18
N GLN A 473 4.80 -34.85 -13.00
CA GLN A 473 6.16 -34.31 -13.03
C GLN A 473 6.20 -32.84 -13.45
N THR A 474 5.18 -32.34 -14.16
CA THR A 474 5.08 -30.92 -14.53
C THR A 474 4.39 -30.08 -13.46
N TYR A 475 3.87 -30.68 -12.39
CA TYR A 475 3.14 -29.95 -11.35
C TYR A 475 4.09 -29.43 -10.27
N ALA A 476 3.84 -28.21 -9.81
CA ALA A 476 4.55 -27.59 -8.71
C ALA A 476 3.68 -27.57 -7.46
N VAL A 477 4.24 -28.02 -6.33
CA VAL A 477 3.67 -27.79 -4.98
C VAL A 477 4.79 -27.17 -4.15
N PRO A 478 4.84 -25.83 -4.04
CA PRO A 478 5.95 -25.13 -3.38
C PRO A 478 6.07 -25.49 -1.91
N ASP A 479 4.94 -25.64 -1.22
CA ASP A 479 4.91 -25.97 0.19
C ASP A 479 5.30 -27.43 0.46
N SER A 480 6.36 -27.63 1.24
CA SER A 480 6.96 -28.95 1.47
C SER A 480 6.08 -29.88 2.31
N GLU A 481 5.35 -29.33 3.27
CA GLU A 481 4.44 -30.08 4.15
C GLU A 481 3.21 -30.53 3.37
N LEU A 482 2.58 -29.62 2.63
CA LEU A 482 1.47 -29.89 1.74
C LEU A 482 1.85 -30.97 0.70
N ARG A 483 3.02 -30.84 0.07
CA ARG A 483 3.53 -31.82 -0.89
C ARG A 483 3.69 -33.21 -0.27
N THR A 484 4.19 -33.27 0.96
CA THR A 484 4.33 -34.54 1.69
C THR A 484 2.96 -35.15 2.02
N THR A 485 2.02 -34.32 2.47
CA THR A 485 0.64 -34.74 2.76
C THR A 485 -0.09 -35.25 1.53
N LEU A 486 0.06 -34.59 0.37
CA LEU A 486 -0.52 -35.02 -0.90
C LEU A 486 0.05 -36.36 -1.38
N ARG A 487 1.38 -36.56 -1.23
CA ARG A 487 2.03 -37.84 -1.57
C ARG A 487 1.48 -38.99 -0.70
N ARG A 488 1.41 -38.78 0.62
CA ARG A 488 0.82 -39.77 1.55
C ARG A 488 -0.64 -40.06 1.24
N ALA A 489 -1.43 -39.02 0.96
CA ALA A 489 -2.84 -39.17 0.61
C ALA A 489 -3.03 -39.95 -0.69
N SER A 490 -2.18 -39.69 -1.71
CA SER A 490 -2.18 -40.43 -2.97
C SER A 490 -1.84 -41.91 -2.76
N GLN A 491 -0.78 -42.21 -1.99
CA GLN A 491 -0.43 -43.58 -1.65
C GLN A 491 -1.55 -44.31 -0.89
N LYS A 492 -2.19 -43.63 0.06
CA LYS A 492 -3.33 -44.18 0.82
C LYS A 492 -4.56 -44.39 -0.07
N TYR A 493 -4.74 -43.59 -1.12
CA TYR A 493 -5.85 -43.71 -2.04
C TYR A 493 -5.68 -44.90 -3.01
N ILE A 494 -4.55 -44.98 -3.71
CA ILE A 494 -4.36 -45.97 -4.77
C ILE A 494 -3.71 -47.28 -4.28
N GLY A 495 -2.89 -47.22 -3.23
CA GLY A 495 -2.12 -48.38 -2.74
C GLY A 495 -2.98 -49.58 -2.37
N PRO A 496 -4.03 -49.42 -1.53
CA PRO A 496 -4.93 -50.53 -1.19
C PRO A 496 -5.68 -51.10 -2.39
N LYS A 497 -6.15 -50.22 -3.30
CA LYS A 497 -6.88 -50.60 -4.53
C LYS A 497 -6.01 -51.43 -5.47
N TYR A 498 -4.78 -50.98 -5.71
CA TYR A 498 -3.85 -51.75 -6.53
C TYR A 498 -3.46 -53.07 -5.87
N ARG A 499 -3.26 -53.09 -4.55
CA ARG A 499 -2.97 -54.32 -3.81
C ARG A 499 -4.10 -55.34 -3.95
N GLU A 500 -5.35 -54.91 -3.78
CA GLU A 500 -6.52 -55.76 -3.98
C GLU A 500 -6.57 -56.35 -5.40
N PHE A 501 -6.36 -55.51 -6.43
CA PHE A 501 -6.28 -55.95 -7.82
C PHE A 501 -5.12 -56.95 -8.04
N TYR A 502 -3.94 -56.63 -7.53
CA TYR A 502 -2.74 -57.45 -7.70
C TYR A 502 -2.91 -58.81 -7.03
N ASP A 503 -3.35 -58.85 -5.77
CA ASP A 503 -3.56 -60.09 -5.02
C ASP A 503 -4.60 -61.00 -5.69
N LYS A 504 -5.62 -60.40 -6.33
CA LYS A 504 -6.66 -61.13 -7.09
C LYS A 504 -6.12 -61.83 -8.33
N TYR A 505 -5.16 -61.25 -9.05
CA TYR A 505 -4.72 -61.74 -10.37
C TYR A 505 -3.29 -62.28 -10.44
N ALA A 506 -2.39 -61.87 -9.55
CA ALA A 506 -0.95 -62.16 -9.65
C ALA A 506 -0.61 -63.66 -9.59
N ASN A 507 -1.36 -64.44 -8.80
CA ASN A 507 -1.12 -65.87 -8.64
C ASN A 507 -1.84 -66.73 -9.70
N VAL A 508 -2.51 -66.10 -10.66
CA VAL A 508 -3.29 -66.80 -11.69
C VAL A 508 -2.43 -67.00 -12.93
N GLN A 509 -2.44 -68.19 -13.53
CA GLN A 509 -1.66 -68.45 -14.76
C GLN A 509 -2.34 -67.86 -16.01
N PHE A 510 -2.23 -66.54 -16.19
CA PHE A 510 -2.79 -65.83 -17.34
C PHE A 510 -1.78 -65.50 -18.44
N THR A 511 -0.47 -65.59 -18.16
CA THR A 511 0.62 -65.29 -19.09
C THR A 511 1.83 -66.20 -18.87
N LYS A 512 2.65 -66.38 -19.91
CA LYS A 512 3.97 -67.05 -19.84
C LYS A 512 5.13 -66.05 -19.67
N ASN A 513 4.86 -64.77 -19.92
CA ASN A 513 5.78 -63.65 -19.74
C ASN A 513 5.21 -62.83 -18.58
N ALA A 514 5.57 -63.20 -17.36
CA ALA A 514 5.12 -62.55 -16.13
C ALA A 514 5.94 -61.30 -15.83
#